data_AF-V5HX99-F1
#
_entry.id   AF-V5HX99-F1
#
_cell.length_a   1.000
_cell.length_b   1.000
_cell.length_c   1.000
_cell.angle_alpha   90.00
_cell.angle_beta   90.00
_cell.angle_gamma   90.00
#
_symmetry.space_group_name_H-M   'P 1'
#
loop_
_entity.id
_entity.type
_entity.pdbx_description
1 polymer ?
#
loop_
_entity_poly.entity_id
_entity_poly.type
_entity_poly.pdbx_seq_one_letter_code
_entity_poly.pdbx_strand_id
1 'polypeptide(L)'
;SGNQAEEDRCMQRWFALVNEKNALIRRQMQLNLLEKEQDLERRCEMLNRELRDALQLQDWQKTDAQRDREALLLDELVALVDKRDELVQHLDSQEKAIEEDEMMALATRRQRLQPAQERPNCRLQ
;
A
#
# COMPACT_ATOMS: atom_id res chain seq x y z
N SER A 1 -36.15 -1.51 -27.07
CA SER A 1 -35.66 -2.74 -26.42
C SER A 1 -34.24 -3.13 -26.81
N GLY A 2 -33.78 -2.91 -28.06
CA GLY A 2 -32.38 -3.17 -28.47
C GLY A 2 -31.34 -2.28 -27.79
N ASN A 3 -31.58 -0.97 -27.70
CA ASN A 3 -30.65 -0.01 -27.07
C ASN A 3 -30.29 -0.36 -25.62
N GLN A 4 -31.30 -0.70 -24.79
CA GLN A 4 -31.07 -1.02 -23.38
C GLN A 4 -30.14 -2.24 -23.20
N ALA A 5 -30.30 -3.26 -24.03
CA ALA A 5 -29.48 -4.47 -23.95
C ALA A 5 -28.04 -4.22 -24.41
N GLU A 6 -27.83 -3.33 -25.38
CA GLU A 6 -26.50 -2.91 -25.83
C GLU A 6 -25.81 -1.99 -24.80
N GLU A 7 -26.56 -1.08 -24.18
CA GLU A 7 -26.09 -0.26 -23.06
C GLU A 7 -25.68 -1.12 -21.86
N ASP A 8 -26.50 -2.10 -21.48
CA ASP A 8 -26.19 -3.04 -20.40
C ASP A 8 -24.93 -3.87 -20.71
N ARG A 9 -24.77 -4.33 -21.95
CA ARG A 9 -23.55 -5.05 -22.41
C ARG A 9 -22.32 -4.15 -22.37
N CYS A 10 -22.44 -2.90 -22.83
CA CYS A 10 -21.36 -1.93 -22.78
C CYS A 10 -20.94 -1.66 -21.33
N MET A 11 -21.92 -1.47 -20.45
CA MET A 11 -21.70 -1.22 -19.02
C MET A 11 -21.04 -2.43 -18.34
N GLN A 12 -21.44 -3.67 -18.63
CA GLN A 12 -20.78 -4.87 -18.13
C GLN A 12 -19.31 -4.96 -18.58
N ARG A 13 -19.04 -4.69 -19.86
CA ARG A 13 -17.67 -4.67 -20.38
C ARG A 13 -16.83 -3.58 -19.72
N TRP A 14 -17.41 -2.40 -19.50
CA TRP A 14 -16.76 -1.32 -18.78
C TRP A 14 -16.40 -1.72 -17.34
N PHE A 15 -17.33 -2.34 -16.59
CA PHE A 15 -17.05 -2.85 -15.24
C PHE A 15 -15.91 -3.88 -15.22
N ALA A 16 -15.91 -4.81 -16.18
CA ALA A 16 -14.84 -5.80 -16.29
C ALA A 16 -13.46 -5.14 -16.50
N LEU A 17 -13.38 -4.18 -17.42
CA LEU A 17 -12.14 -3.44 -17.70
C LEU A 17 -11.69 -2.60 -16.51
N VAL A 18 -12.61 -1.93 -15.81
CA VAL A 18 -12.27 -1.15 -14.60
C VAL A 18 -11.75 -2.07 -13.50
N ASN A 19 -12.37 -3.23 -13.29
CA ASN A 19 -11.90 -4.21 -12.30
C ASN A 19 -10.51 -4.73 -12.64
N GLU A 20 -10.25 -5.05 -13.91
CA GLU A 20 -8.94 -5.49 -14.38
C GLU A 20 -7.89 -4.39 -14.19
N LYS A 21 -8.20 -3.15 -14.58
CA LYS A 21 -7.33 -1.99 -14.34
C LYS A 21 -7.00 -1.82 -12.86
N ASN A 22 -8.01 -1.91 -11.99
CA ASN A 22 -7.82 -1.76 -10.55
C ASN A 22 -6.99 -2.90 -9.95
N ALA A 23 -7.15 -4.14 -10.44
CA ALA A 23 -6.31 -5.27 -10.04
C ALA A 23 -4.85 -5.06 -10.45
N LEU A 24 -4.60 -4.58 -11.67
CA LEU A 24 -3.26 -4.26 -12.16
C LEU A 24 -2.61 -3.13 -11.35
N ILE A 25 -3.36 -2.07 -11.03
CA ILE A 25 -2.85 -0.96 -10.20
C ILE A 25 -2.45 -1.47 -8.81
N ARG A 26 -3.28 -2.31 -8.17
CA ARG A 26 -2.92 -2.92 -6.89
C ARG A 26 -1.65 -3.76 -7.00
N ARG A 27 -1.53 -4.57 -8.06
CA ARG A 27 -0.32 -5.38 -8.29
C ARG A 27 0.92 -4.52 -8.49
N GLN A 28 0.83 -3.46 -9.30
CA GLN A 28 1.95 -2.53 -9.51
C GLN A 28 2.37 -1.88 -8.21
N MET A 29 1.42 -1.47 -7.36
CA MET A 29 1.72 -0.87 -6.07
C MET A 29 2.46 -1.85 -5.13
N GLN A 30 2.03 -3.12 -5.08
CA GLN A 30 2.74 -4.17 -4.33
C GLN A 30 4.18 -4.35 -4.83
N LEU A 31 4.40 -4.35 -6.16
CA LEU A 31 5.73 -4.49 -6.73
C LEU A 31 6.63 -3.29 -6.40
N ASN A 32 6.09 -2.07 -6.51
CA ASN A 32 6.82 -0.85 -6.15
C ASN A 32 7.22 -0.85 -4.68
N LEU A 33 6.38 -1.42 -3.82
CA LEU A 33 6.69 -1.53 -2.40
C LEU A 33 7.82 -2.53 -2.15
N LEU A 34 7.74 -3.71 -2.75
CA LEU A 34 8.79 -4.72 -2.63
C LEU A 34 10.15 -4.18 -3.12
N GLU A 35 10.15 -3.41 -4.21
CA GLU A 35 11.35 -2.73 -4.71
C GLU A 35 11.92 -1.75 -3.67
N LYS A 36 11.06 -0.93 -3.05
CA LYS A 36 11.48 -0.01 -1.98
C LYS A 36 12.04 -0.72 -0.75
N GLU A 37 11.41 -1.82 -0.33
CA GLU A 37 11.92 -2.65 0.78
C GLU A 37 13.30 -3.21 0.46
N GLN A 38 13.48 -3.79 -0.73
CA GLN A 38 14.78 -4.30 -1.18
C GLN A 38 15.85 -3.20 -1.26
N ASP A 39 15.48 -1.99 -1.68
CA ASP A 39 16.39 -0.83 -1.67
C ASP A 39 16.81 -0.43 -0.26
N LEU A 40 15.87 -0.39 0.68
CA LEU A 40 16.14 -0.08 2.08
C LEU A 40 17.01 -1.16 2.74
N GLU A 41 16.72 -2.44 2.49
CA GLU A 41 17.52 -3.57 2.99
C GLU A 41 18.96 -3.49 2.48
N ARG A 42 19.16 -3.32 1.17
CA ARG A 42 20.51 -3.17 0.58
C ARG A 42 21.29 -2.01 1.20
N ARG A 43 20.63 -0.86 1.42
CA ARG A 43 21.26 0.29 2.07
C ARG A 43 21.61 0.00 3.53
N CYS A 44 20.71 -0.66 4.25
CA CYS A 44 20.93 -1.06 5.65
C CYS A 44 22.11 -2.03 5.78
N GLU A 45 22.25 -2.99 4.87
CA GLU A 45 23.38 -3.92 4.82
C GLU A 45 24.71 -3.19 4.60
N MET A 46 24.76 -2.26 3.63
CA MET A 46 25.97 -1.47 3.34
C MET A 46 26.38 -0.61 4.54
N LEU A 47 25.44 0.09 5.16
CA LEU A 47 25.72 0.94 6.32
C LEU A 47 26.13 0.13 7.55
N ASN A 48 25.46 -1.00 7.82
CA ASN A 48 25.87 -1.87 8.91
C ASN A 48 27.27 -2.43 8.72
N ARG A 49 27.67 -2.74 7.48
CA ARG A 49 29.03 -3.17 7.19
C ARG A 49 30.04 -2.06 7.47
N GLU A 50 29.79 -0.85 6.95
CA GLU A 50 30.69 0.29 7.17
C GLU A 50 30.80 0.65 8.67
N LEU A 51 29.68 0.66 9.39
CA LEU A 51 29.65 0.93 10.82
C LEU A 51 30.41 -0.14 11.61
N ARG A 52 30.26 -1.42 11.26
CA ARG A 52 31.05 -2.50 11.88
C ARG A 52 32.54 -2.31 11.66
N ASP A 53 32.95 -1.91 10.46
CA ASP A 53 34.37 -1.65 10.14
C ASP A 53 34.90 -0.45 10.94
N ALA A 54 34.13 0.62 11.09
CA ALA A 54 34.50 1.78 11.90
C ALA A 54 34.66 1.44 13.39
N LEU A 55 33.73 0.63 13.93
CA LEU A 55 33.73 0.18 15.32
C LEU A 55 34.84 -0.84 15.68
N GLN A 56 35.65 -1.30 14.71
CA GLN A 56 36.79 -2.19 15.00
C GLN A 56 37.92 -1.47 15.76
N LEU A 57 38.04 -0.15 15.59
CA LEU A 57 39.01 0.67 16.31
C LEU A 57 38.47 1.04 17.69
N GLN A 58 39.32 1.04 18.71
CA GLN A 58 38.93 1.53 20.03
C GLN A 58 38.83 3.06 20.03
N ASP A 59 37.90 3.62 20.81
CA ASP A 59 37.59 5.06 20.78
C ASP A 59 38.78 5.98 21.06
N TRP A 60 39.75 5.54 21.86
CA TRP A 60 40.97 6.32 22.14
C TRP A 60 41.97 6.33 20.97
N GLN A 61 41.79 5.45 19.99
CA GLN A 61 42.59 5.36 18.76
C GLN A 61 41.95 6.12 17.59
N LYS A 62 40.70 6.56 17.74
CA LYS A 62 39.96 7.24 16.69
C LYS A 62 40.33 8.72 16.60
N THR A 63 40.50 9.22 15.38
CA THR A 63 40.56 10.65 15.09
C THR A 63 39.17 11.28 15.20
N ASP A 64 39.10 12.60 15.40
CA ASP A 64 37.82 13.32 15.44
C ASP A 64 37.00 13.07 14.15
N ALA A 65 37.65 13.05 12.99
CA ALA A 65 37.00 12.75 11.71
C ALA A 65 36.39 11.33 11.66
N GLN A 66 37.01 10.34 12.32
CA GLN A 66 36.46 8.98 12.41
C GLN A 66 35.24 8.94 13.33
N ARG A 67 35.27 9.68 14.44
CA ARG A 67 34.13 9.80 15.38
C ARG A 67 32.95 10.50 14.71
N ASP A 68 33.21 11.55 13.94
CA ASP A 68 32.19 12.26 13.16
C ASP A 68 31.58 11.35 12.09
N ARG A 69 32.41 10.53 11.41
CA ARG A 69 31.91 9.57 10.43
C ARG A 69 31.01 8.52 11.07
N GLU A 70 31.37 7.99 12.23
CA GLU A 70 30.52 7.04 12.98
C GLU A 70 29.18 7.65 13.39
N ALA A 71 29.19 8.90 13.88
CA ALA A 71 27.96 9.62 14.22
C ALA A 71 27.04 9.76 13.00
N LEU A 72 27.59 10.15 11.84
CA LEU A 72 26.83 10.24 10.60
C LEU A 72 26.26 8.88 10.15
N LEU A 73 27.03 7.79 10.29
CA LEU A 73 26.56 6.45 9.96
C LEU A 73 25.41 6.00 10.86
N LEU A 74 25.47 6.34 12.15
CA LEU A 74 24.38 6.06 13.09
C LEU A 74 23.13 6.87 12.76
N ASP A 75 23.27 8.16 12.46
CA ASP A 75 22.16 9.03 12.06
C ASP A 75 21.49 8.52 10.77
N GLU A 76 22.29 8.09 9.78
CA GLU A 76 21.77 7.49 8.55
C GLU A 76 21.04 6.16 8.81
N LEU A 77 21.52 5.35 9.76
CA LEU A 77 20.87 4.10 10.15
C LEU A 77 19.51 4.35 10.82
N VAL A 78 19.44 5.33 11.73
CA VAL A 78 18.17 5.76 12.35
C VAL A 78 17.19 6.23 11.28
N ALA A 79 17.64 7.10 10.37
CA ALA A 79 16.81 7.59 9.28
C ALA A 79 16.32 6.48 8.33
N LEU A 80 17.07 5.38 8.17
CA LEU A 80 16.61 4.21 7.42
C LEU A 80 15.54 3.41 8.17
N VAL A 81 15.68 3.26 9.48
CA VAL A 81 14.68 2.62 10.33
C VAL A 81 13.37 3.40 10.26
N ASP A 82 13.42 4.72 10.38
CA ASP A 82 12.24 5.58 10.27
C ASP A 82 11.54 5.42 8.91
N LYS A 83 12.30 5.39 7.81
CA LYS A 83 11.74 5.17 6.45
C LYS A 83 11.07 3.81 6.29
N ARG A 84 11.62 2.77 6.91
CA ARG A 84 11.00 1.44 6.91
C ARG A 84 9.71 1.46 7.72
N ASP A 85 9.71 2.12 8.86
CA ASP A 85 8.53 2.23 9.72
C ASP A 85 7.41 3.03 9.01
N GLU A 86 7.75 4.10 8.28
CA GLU A 86 6.82 4.81 7.40
C GLU A 86 6.21 3.90 6.31
N LEU A 87 7.04 3.03 5.71
CA LEU A 87 6.58 2.08 4.69
C LEU A 87 5.59 1.06 5.28
N VAL A 88 5.83 0.57 6.49
CA VAL A 88 4.91 -0.32 7.22
C VAL A 88 3.58 0.39 7.53
N GLN A 89 3.62 1.65 7.97
CA GLN A 89 2.40 2.42 8.23
C GLN A 89 1.59 2.66 6.94
N HIS A 90 2.28 2.90 5.82
CA HIS A 90 1.64 3.08 4.53
C HIS A 90 0.94 1.80 4.04
N LEU A 91 1.56 0.64 4.26
CA LEU A 91 0.95 -0.67 3.98
C LEU A 91 -0.34 -0.89 4.76
N ASP A 92 -0.27 -0.74 6.09
CA ASP A 92 -1.43 -0.93 6.96
C ASP A 92 -2.59 0.01 6.59
N SER A 93 -2.26 1.27 6.26
CA SER A 93 -3.26 2.24 5.78
C SER A 93 -3.87 1.83 4.44
N GLN A 94 -3.05 1.27 3.52
CA GLN A 94 -3.53 0.81 2.23
C GLN A 94 -4.44 -0.42 2.36
N GLU A 95 -4.05 -1.41 3.17
CA GLU A 95 -4.85 -2.62 3.40
C GLU A 95 -6.23 -2.27 3.94
N LYS A 96 -6.30 -1.36 4.93
CA LYS A 96 -7.57 -0.85 5.46
C LYS A 96 -8.44 -0.20 4.40
N ALA A 97 -7.87 0.63 3.53
CA ALA A 97 -8.63 1.27 2.46
C ALA A 97 -9.19 0.24 1.45
N ILE A 98 -8.43 -0.81 1.14
CA ILE A 98 -8.90 -1.89 0.24
C ILE A 98 -10.02 -2.68 0.91
N GLU A 99 -9.90 -3.03 2.19
CA GLU A 99 -10.94 -3.73 2.94
C GLU A 99 -12.24 -2.90 3.01
N GLU A 100 -12.13 -1.59 3.26
CA GLU A 100 -13.27 -0.68 3.26
C GLU A 100 -13.99 -0.63 1.90
N ASP A 101 -13.23 -0.54 0.80
CA ASP A 101 -13.76 -0.58 -0.57
C ASP A 101 -14.48 -1.91 -0.86
N GLU A 102 -13.91 -3.04 -0.43
CA GLU A 102 -14.52 -4.37 -0.59
C GLU A 102 -15.81 -4.51 0.22
N MET A 103 -15.82 -4.00 1.46
CA MET A 103 -17.01 -3.97 2.30
C MET A 103 -18.12 -3.12 1.68
N MET A 104 -17.79 -1.94 1.14
CA MET A 104 -18.72 -1.07 0.42
C MET A 104 -19.28 -1.74 -0.84
N ALA A 105 -18.43 -2.45 -1.59
CA ALA A 105 -18.85 -3.20 -2.77
C ALA A 105 -19.83 -4.35 -2.40
N LEU A 106 -19.55 -5.09 -1.32
CA LEU A 106 -20.43 -6.14 -0.80
C LEU A 106 -21.77 -5.58 -0.31
N ALA A 107 -21.75 -4.47 0.42
CA ALA A 107 -22.95 -3.77 0.89
C ALA A 107 -23.82 -3.31 -0.28
N THR A 108 -23.21 -2.70 -1.30
CA THR A 108 -23.89 -2.27 -2.54
C THR A 108 -24.50 -3.47 -3.27
N ARG A 109 -23.76 -4.59 -3.36
CA ARG A 109 -24.27 -5.82 -3.98
C ARG A 109 -25.46 -6.41 -3.20
N ARG A 110 -25.41 -6.42 -1.87
CA ARG A 110 -26.53 -6.86 -1.02
C ARG A 110 -27.76 -5.98 -1.22
N GLN A 111 -27.59 -4.67 -1.29
CA GLN A 111 -28.70 -3.73 -1.52
C GLN A 111 -29.34 -3.93 -2.91
N ARG A 112 -28.54 -4.24 -3.93
CA ARG A 112 -29.04 -4.59 -5.27
C ARG A 112 -29.73 -5.96 -5.33
N LEU A 113 -29.37 -6.89 -4.45
CA LEU A 113 -29.96 -8.23 -4.34
C LEU A 113 -31.20 -8.27 -3.44
N GLN A 114 -31.52 -7.21 -2.70
CA GLN A 114 -32.83 -7.06 -2.07
C GLN A 114 -33.79 -6.55 -3.17
N PRO A 115 -34.66 -7.40 -3.75
CA PRO A 115 -35.74 -6.89 -4.57
C PRO A 115 -36.60 -6.02 -3.66
N ALA A 116 -37.14 -4.93 -4.20
CA ALA A 116 -38.09 -4.07 -3.51
C ALA A 116 -39.18 -4.91 -2.82
N GLN A 117 -39.05 -5.16 -1.52
CA GLN A 117 -40.12 -5.74 -0.73
C GLN A 117 -41.18 -4.65 -0.56
N GLU A 118 -42.23 -4.81 -1.36
CA GLU A 118 -43.62 -4.51 -1.04
C GLU A 118 -43.89 -3.11 -0.47
N ARG A 119 -44.22 -2.16 -1.36
CA ARG A 119 -45.16 -1.11 -0.96
C ARG A 119 -46.55 -1.73 -0.96
N PRO A 120 -47.22 -1.96 0.20
CA PRO A 120 -48.61 -2.36 0.19
C PRO A 120 -49.39 -1.22 -0.44
N ASN A 121 -50.23 -1.59 -1.38
CA ASN A 121 -51.13 -0.72 -2.12
C ASN A 121 -52.00 0.09 -1.14
N CYS A 122 -51.63 1.33 -0.85
CA CYS A 122 -52.50 2.27 -0.16
C CYS A 122 -53.66 2.60 -1.10
N ARG A 123 -54.75 1.84 -0.96
CA ARG A 123 -56.07 2.23 -1.45
C ARG A 123 -56.44 3.54 -0.75
N LEU A 124 -56.39 4.64 -1.48
CA LEU A 124 -57.13 5.84 -1.12
C LEU A 124 -58.58 5.59 -1.54
N GLN A 125 -59.47 5.51 -0.55
CA GLN A 125 -60.91 5.62 -0.71
C GLN A 125 -61.29 7.03 -1.16
#